data_AF-A6JW86-F1
#
_entry.id   AF-A6JW86-F1
#
_cell.length_a   1.000
_cell.length_b   1.000
_cell.length_c   1.000
_cell.angle_alpha   90.00
_cell.angle_beta   90.00
_cell.angle_gamma   90.00
#
_symmetry.space_group_name_H-M   'P 1'
#
loop_
_entity.id
_entity.type
_entity.pdbx_description
1 polymer ?
#
loop_
_entity_poly.entity_id
_entity_poly.type
_entity_poly.pdbx_seq_one_letter_code
_entity_poly.pdbx_strand_id
1 'polypeptide(L)' 'MKSRKKMQHNVLVAEVTQQLKARFLPSPVVIKKRIEGLIEREYLARTPEDRKVYTYVA' A
#
# COMPACT_ATOMS: atom_id res chain seq x y z
N MET A 1 6.02 1.39 -3.27
CA MET A 1 5.57 0.52 -4.37
C MET A 1 6.39 0.68 -5.66
N LYS A 2 6.69 1.91 -6.14
CA LYS A 2 7.49 2.14 -7.37
C LYS A 2 8.81 1.33 -7.48
N SER A 3 9.58 1.22 -6.39
CA SER A 3 10.83 0.42 -6.38
C SER A 3 10.59 -1.10 -6.26
N ARG A 4 9.58 -1.53 -5.49
CA ARG A 4 9.35 -2.96 -5.16
C ARG A 4 8.45 -3.69 -6.16
N LYS A 5 7.69 -2.97 -6.98
CA LYS A 5 6.73 -3.44 -8.02
C LYS A 5 5.56 -4.31 -7.52
N LYS A 6 5.76 -5.26 -6.60
CA LYS A 6 4.73 -6.14 -6.00
C LYS A 6 4.97 -6.28 -4.50
N MET A 7 3.90 -6.23 -3.69
CA MET A 7 4.01 -6.36 -2.24
C MET A 7 2.69 -6.82 -1.60
N GLN A 8 2.78 -7.62 -0.53
CA GLN A 8 1.64 -8.01 0.29
C GLN A 8 1.14 -6.85 1.16
N HIS A 9 -0.17 -6.84 1.45
CA HIS A 9 -0.85 -5.82 2.25
C HIS A 9 -0.20 -5.60 3.61
N ASN A 10 0.04 -6.68 4.37
CA ASN A 10 0.62 -6.57 5.71
C ASN A 10 2.02 -5.95 5.68
N VAL A 11 2.83 -6.34 4.69
CA VAL A 11 4.19 -5.81 4.49
C VAL A 11 4.13 -4.33 4.10
N LEU A 12 3.19 -3.96 3.20
CA LEU A 12 3.01 -2.57 2.78
C LEU A 12 2.60 -1.68 3.96
N VAL A 13 1.66 -2.13 4.79
CA VAL A 13 1.22 -1.38 5.98
C VAL A 13 2.38 -1.22 6.98
N ALA A 14 3.16 -2.27 7.20
CA ALA A 14 4.33 -2.22 8.09
C ALA A 14 5.41 -1.25 7.56
N GLU A 15 5.78 -1.33 6.28
CA GLU A 15 6.75 -0.42 5.64
C GLU A 15 6.29 1.04 5.70
N VAL A 16 5.02 1.31 5.39
CA VAL A 16 4.46 2.67 5.45
C VAL A 16 4.48 3.21 6.88
N THR A 17 4.14 2.37 7.86
CA THR A 17 4.20 2.75 9.27
C THR A 17 5.63 3.05 9.71
N GLN A 18 6.59 2.21 9.31
CA GLN A 18 8.00 2.41 9.64
C GLN A 18 8.57 3.69 9.01
N GLN A 19 8.23 3.98 7.76
CA GLN A 19 8.67 5.21 7.06
C GLN A 19 8.07 6.47 7.67
N LEU A 20 6.81 6.42 8.08
CA LEU A 20 6.12 7.58 8.66
C LEU A 20 6.42 7.79 10.14
N LYS A 21 6.89 6.75 10.86
CA LYS A 21 7.21 6.78 12.31
C LYS A 21 8.09 7.96 12.72
N ALA A 22 8.99 8.41 11.85
CA ALA A 22 9.86 9.56 12.11
C ALA A 22 9.11 10.90 12.23
N ARG A 23 7.89 11.00 11.70
CA ARG A 23 7.06 12.21 11.73
C ARG A 23 5.80 12.04 12.56
N PHE A 24 5.12 10.90 12.45
CA PHE A 24 3.91 10.59 13.20
C PHE A 24 3.58 9.08 13.14
N LEU A 25 2.68 8.62 14.00
CA LEU A 25 2.16 7.26 13.99
C LEU A 25 0.80 7.22 13.28
N PRO A 26 0.74 6.92 11.98
CA PRO A 26 -0.52 6.81 11.26
C PRO A 26 -1.38 5.66 11.79
N SER A 27 -2.70 5.91 11.93
CA SER A 27 -3.65 4.82 12.19
C SER A 27 -3.76 3.90 10.97
N PRO A 28 -3.82 2.57 11.14
CA PRO A 28 -4.00 1.61 10.05
C PRO A 28 -5.23 1.89 9.18
N VAL A 29 -6.27 2.54 9.74
CA VAL A 29 -7.48 2.94 9.00
C VAL A 29 -7.16 3.95 7.91
N VAL A 30 -6.31 4.93 8.21
CA VAL A 30 -5.92 5.99 7.27
C VAL A 30 -5.06 5.42 6.14
N ILE A 31 -4.14 4.51 6.47
CA ILE A 31 -3.29 3.83 5.47
C ILE A 31 -4.18 3.05 4.50
N LYS A 32 -5.15 2.29 5.01
CA LYS A 32 -6.11 1.55 4.17
C LYS A 32 -6.88 2.47 3.21
N LYS A 33 -7.45 3.56 3.71
CA LYS A 33 -8.16 4.54 2.89
C LYS A 33 -7.27 5.16 1.80
N ARG A 34 -5.98 5.37 2.10
CA ARG A 34 -5.02 5.86 1.11
C ARG A 34 -4.65 4.82 0.05
N ILE A 35 -4.54 3.55 0.42
CA ILE A 35 -4.32 2.46 -0.54
C ILE A 35 -5.51 2.37 -1.49
N GLU A 36 -6.74 2.48 -0.99
CA GLU A 36 -7.95 2.50 -1.84
C GLU A 36 -7.93 3.65 -2.84
N GLY A 37 -7.65 4.88 -2.41
CA GLY A 37 -7.53 6.01 -3.32
C GLY A 37 -6.39 5.89 -4.34
N LEU A 38 -5.33 5.13 -4.06
CA LEU A 38 -4.28 4.82 -5.03
C LEU A 38 -4.71 3.76 -6.06
N ILE A 39 -5.62 2.86 -5.69
CA ILE A 39 -6.23 1.90 -6.60
C ILE A 39 -7.22 2.60 -7.52
N GLU A 40 -8.07 3.47 -6.97
CA GLU A 40 -9.04 4.26 -7.76
C GLU A 40 -8.36 5.16 -8.81
N ARG A 41 -7.14 5.61 -8.53
CA ARG A 41 -6.32 6.42 -9.44
C ARG A 41 -5.41 5.58 -10.34
N GLU A 42 -5.58 4.26 -10.38
CA GLU A 42 -4.83 3.32 -11.21
C GLU A 42 -3.30 3.30 -10.98
N TYR A 43 -2.83 3.79 -9.82
CA TYR A 43 -1.42 3.67 -9.42
C TYR A 43 -1.11 2.30 -8.83
N LEU A 44 -2.11 1.63 -8.26
CA LEU A 44 -2.01 0.29 -7.70
C LEU A 44 -3.13 -0.62 -8.22
N ALA A 45 -2.82 -1.88 -8.46
CA ALA A 45 -3.77 -2.92 -8.82
C ALA A 45 -3.69 -4.07 -7.82
N ARG A 46 -4.82 -4.73 -7.56
CA ARG A 46 -4.83 -6.01 -6.84
C ARG A 46 -4.56 -7.12 -7.84
N THR A 47 -3.70 -8.07 -7.49
CA THR A 47 -3.50 -9.25 -8.33
C THR A 47 -4.77 -10.13 -8.36
N PRO A 48 -5.07 -10.76 -9.51
CA PRO A 48 -6.22 -11.65 -9.63
C PRO A 48 -6.07 -12.94 -8.80
N GLU A 49 -4.83 -13.38 -8.59
CA GLU A 49 -4.50 -14.59 -7.81
C GLU A 49 -4.69 -14.36 -6.31
N ASP A 50 -4.33 -13.18 -5.81
CA ASP A 50 -4.41 -12.85 -4.38
C ASP A 50 -4.75 -11.37 -4.18
N ARG A 51 -5.93 -11.13 -3.57
CA ARG A 51 -6.45 -9.80 -3.24
C ARG A 51 -5.62 -9.09 -2.16
N LYS A 52 -4.81 -9.82 -1.41
CA LYS A 52 -3.89 -9.27 -0.39
C LYS A 52 -2.58 -8.80 -0.99
N VAL A 53 -2.37 -8.97 -2.29
CA VAL A 53 -1.16 -8.53 -2.97
C VAL A 53 -1.47 -7.37 -3.90
N TYR A 54 -0.64 -6.33 -3.81
CA TYR A 54 -0.71 -5.14 -4.64
C TYR A 54 0.45 -5.11 -5.62
N THR A 55 0.16 -4.64 -6.83
CA THR A 55 1.12 -4.40 -7.90
C THR A 55 1.07 -2.93 -8.28
N TYR A 56 2.24 -2.35 -8.53
CA TYR A 56 2.36 -0.99 -9.05
C TYR A 56 2.14 -0.99 -10.57
N VAL A 57 1.27 -0.11 -11.07
CA VAL A 57 0.80 -0.10 -12.47
C VAL A 57 1.09 1.19 -13.24
N ALA A 58 1.63 2.22 -12.58
CA ALA A 58 2.00 3.51 -13.17
C ALA A 58 3.52 3.72 -13.25
#